data_AF-A0A534CER6-F1
#
_entry.id   AF-A0A534CER6-F1
#
_cell.length_a   1.000
_cell.length_b   1.000
_cell.length_c   1.000
_cell.angle_alpha   90.00
_cell.angle_beta   90.00
_cell.angle_gamma   90.00
#
_symmetry.space_group_name_H-M   'P 1'
#
loop_
_entity.id
_entity.type
_entity.pdbx_description
1 polymer ?
#
loop_
_entity_poly.entity_id
_entity_poly.type
_entity_poly.pdbx_seq_one_letter_code
_entity_poly.pdbx_strand_id
1 'polypeptide(L)' 'MSAHELPAPVAGLEPTLPSSWYRSEQVFALEKERIFCREWLCVGREEEVPGPGAHQVLDVLGESVIV' A
#
# COMPACT_ATOMS: atom_id res chain seq x y z
N MET A 1 -1.14 -24.85 -0.32
CA MET A 1 -1.65 -23.49 -0.49
C MET A 1 -3.02 -23.59 -1.13
N SER A 2 -4.09 -23.61 -0.32
CA SER A 2 -5.45 -23.73 -0.85
C SER A 2 -5.79 -22.48 -1.64
N ALA A 3 -6.20 -22.67 -2.89
CA ALA A 3 -6.84 -21.64 -3.69
C ALA A 3 -8.05 -21.12 -2.89
N HIS A 4 -8.02 -19.84 -2.51
CA HIS A 4 -9.19 -19.19 -1.95
C HIS A 4 -10.11 -18.91 -3.13
N GLU A 5 -11.01 -19.84 -3.42
CA GLU A 5 -12.00 -19.72 -4.48
C GLU A 5 -12.84 -18.47 -4.21
N LEU A 6 -12.87 -17.55 -5.19
CA LEU A 6 -13.68 -16.35 -5.08
C LEU A 6 -15.16 -16.77 -5.03
N PRO A 7 -15.98 -16.16 -4.17
CA PRO A 7 -17.41 -16.45 -4.15
C PRO A 7 -18.02 -16.17 -5.53
N ALA A 8 -19.07 -16.92 -5.88
CA ALA A 8 -19.78 -16.72 -7.14
C ALA A 8 -20.21 -15.24 -7.27
N PRO A 9 -20.04 -14.61 -8.45
CA PRO A 9 -20.39 -13.22 -8.66
C PRO A 9 -21.85 -12.95 -8.28
N VAL A 10 -22.08 -11.92 -7.47
CA VAL A 10 -23.42 -11.39 -7.24
C VAL A 10 -23.73 -10.46 -8.43
N ALA A 11 -24.89 -10.63 -9.07
CA ALA A 11 -25.21 -9.93 -10.32
C ALA A 11 -24.96 -8.41 -10.22
N GLY A 12 -24.04 -7.91 -11.06
CA GLY A 12 -23.67 -6.49 -11.13
C GLY A 12 -22.58 -6.03 -10.16
N LEU A 13 -21.97 -6.93 -9.38
CA LEU A 13 -20.89 -6.61 -8.43
C LEU A 13 -19.66 -7.49 -8.69
N GLU A 14 -18.49 -6.85 -8.69
CA GLU A 14 -17.22 -7.56 -8.69
C GLU A 14 -16.87 -8.04 -7.27
N PRO A 15 -16.43 -9.29 -7.09
CA PRO A 15 -15.98 -9.77 -5.79
C PRO A 15 -14.71 -9.03 -5.36
N THR A 16 -14.61 -8.73 -4.07
CA THR A 16 -13.35 -8.22 -3.49
C THR A 16 -12.29 -9.32 -3.47
N LEU A 17 -11.06 -8.95 -3.11
CA LEU A 17 -10.04 -9.94 -2.80
C LEU A 17 -10.49 -10.85 -1.64
N PRO A 18 -9.94 -12.06 -1.55
CA PRO A 18 -10.08 -12.92 -0.39
C PRO A 18 -9.86 -12.19 0.94
N SER A 19 -10.70 -12.48 1.95
CA SER A 19 -10.55 -11.89 3.30
C SER A 19 -9.18 -12.16 3.94
N SER A 20 -8.50 -13.24 3.52
CA SER A 20 -7.16 -13.58 3.98
C SER A 20 -6.09 -12.63 3.46
N TRP A 21 -6.27 -12.00 2.29
CA TRP A 21 -5.26 -11.10 1.71
C TRP A 21 -5.12 -9.82 2.53
N TYR A 22 -6.22 -9.31 3.06
CA TYR A 22 -6.22 -8.14 3.94
C TYR A 22 -5.63 -8.37 5.34
N ARG A 23 -5.41 -9.63 5.74
CA ARG A 23 -4.97 -10.00 7.10
C ARG A 23 -3.68 -10.79 7.14
N SER A 24 -3.16 -11.18 5.98
CA SER A 24 -1.97 -12.03 5.88
C SER A 24 -0.72 -11.17 5.86
N GLU A 25 0.11 -11.30 6.89
CA GLU A 25 1.42 -10.64 6.94
C GLU A 25 2.31 -11.02 5.75
N GLN A 26 2.20 -12.27 5.26
CA GLN A 26 2.96 -12.73 4.10
C GLN A 26 2.51 -12.04 2.81
N VAL A 27 1.21 -11.81 2.64
CA VAL A 27 0.68 -11.08 1.47
C VAL A 27 1.13 -9.63 1.53
N PHE A 28 1.01 -8.99 2.70
CA PHE A 28 1.47 -7.61 2.88
C PHE A 28 2.97 -7.44 2.60
N ALA A 29 3.81 -8.39 3.05
CA ALA A 29 5.25 -8.36 2.77
C ALA A 29 5.56 -8.40 1.26
N LEU A 30 4.81 -9.22 0.50
CA LEU A 30 4.94 -9.28 -0.96
C LEU A 30 4.47 -7.99 -1.63
N GLU A 31 3.37 -7.40 -1.16
CA GLU A 31 2.86 -6.11 -1.67
C GLU A 31 3.87 -4.98 -1.41
N LYS A 32 4.47 -4.93 -0.21
CA LYS A 32 5.57 -4.00 0.12
C LYS A 32 6.71 -4.12 -0.91
N GLU A 33 7.23 -5.33 -1.13
CA GLU A 33 8.37 -5.57 -2.01
C GLU A 33 8.07 -5.29 -3.50
N ARG A 34 6.88 -5.67 -3.97
CA ARG A 34 6.58 -5.76 -5.41
C ARG A 34 5.77 -4.60 -5.95
N ILE A 35 5.02 -3.91 -5.10
CA ILE A 35 4.19 -2.78 -5.50
C ILE A 35 4.78 -1.52 -4.87
N PHE A 36 4.68 -1.39 -3.56
CA PHE A 36 4.91 -0.09 -2.94
C PHE A 36 6.37 0.37 -2.99
N CYS A 37 7.34 -0.54 -2.90
CA CYS A 37 8.76 -0.21 -3.08
C CYS A 37 9.18 -0.05 -4.57
N ARG A 38 8.25 -0.18 -5.51
CA ARG A 38 8.52 -0.10 -6.96
C ARG A 38 7.68 0.96 -7.67
N GLU A 39 6.81 1.64 -6.95
CA GLU A 39 5.86 2.62 -7.47
C GLU A 39 6.05 3.97 -6.79
N TRP A 40 5.53 5.03 -7.42
CA TRP A 40 5.54 6.36 -6.82
C TRP A 40 4.50 6.49 -5.72
N LEU A 41 4.96 6.85 -4.52
CA LEU A 41 4.11 7.15 -3.37
C LEU A 41 4.01 8.67 -3.21
N CYS A 42 2.78 9.19 -3.13
CA CYS A 42 2.55 10.59 -2.80
C CYS A 42 2.86 10.80 -1.31
N VAL A 43 3.93 11.54 -1.02
CA VAL A 43 4.45 11.75 0.34
C VAL A 43 4.05 13.09 0.96
N GLY A 44 3.43 13.99 0.18
CA GLY A 44 3.02 15.30 0.68
C GLY A 44 2.67 16.27 -0.44
N ARG A 45 2.46 17.53 -0.05
CA ARG A 45 2.21 18.65 -0.96
C ARG A 45 3.28 19.73 -0.86
N GLU A 46 3.36 20.57 -1.88
CA GLU A 46 4.34 21.67 -1.94
C GLU A 46 4.22 22.60 -0.73
N GLU A 47 3.00 22.94 -0.29
CA GLU A 47 2.79 23.84 0.84
C GLU A 47 3.32 23.31 2.18
N GLU A 48 3.58 22.00 2.29
CA GLU A 48 4.12 21.37 3.49
C GLU A 48 5.65 21.51 3.59
N VAL A 49 6.32 21.91 2.51
CA VAL A 49 7.77 22.16 2.43
C VAL A 49 8.01 23.58 1.85
N PRO A 50 7.68 24.65 2.59
CA PRO A 50 7.49 25.99 2.02
C PRO A 50 8.76 26.71 1.60
N GLY A 51 9.95 26.16 1.88
CA GLY A 51 11.20 26.84 1.55
C GLY A 51 12.46 26.11 2.00
N PRO A 52 13.63 26.70 1.73
CA PRO A 52 14.92 26.05 1.98
C PRO A 52 15.09 25.58 3.43
N GLY A 53 15.41 24.30 3.61
CA GLY A 53 15.64 23.69 4.93
C GLY A 53 14.37 23.18 5.62
N ALA A 54 13.18 23.50 5.12
CA ALA A 54 11.97 22.78 5.51
C ALA A 54 12.08 21.32 5.06
N HIS A 55 11.70 20.40 5.93
CA HIS A 55 11.65 18.98 5.62
C HIS A 55 10.64 18.28 6.52
N GLN A 56 10.18 17.13 6.09
CA GLN A 56 9.36 16.22 6.88
C GLN A 56 10.04 14.86 6.94
N VAL A 57 9.86 14.16 8.07
CA VAL A 57 10.25 12.76 8.20
C VAL A 57 8.99 11.92 8.24
N LEU A 58 8.90 10.97 7.32
CA LEU A 58 7.74 10.12 7.12
C LEU A 58 8.14 8.66 7.33
N ASP A 59 7.27 7.91 7.99
CA ASP A 59 7.32 6.46 7.95
C ASP A 59 6.60 5.99 6.68
N VAL A 60 7.39 5.52 5.72
CA VAL A 60 6.90 4.90 4.49
C VAL A 60 7.15 3.41 4.57
N LEU A 61 6.13 2.66 5.00
CA LEU A 61 6.14 1.20 5.10
C LEU A 61 7.23 0.65 6.02
N GLY A 62 7.50 1.32 7.13
CA GLY A 62 8.55 0.97 8.09
C GLY A 62 9.92 1.57 7.75
N GLU A 63 10.03 2.32 6.65
CA GLU A 63 11.25 3.04 6.29
C GLU A 63 11.13 4.52 6.64
N SER A 64 12.15 5.08 7.30
CA SER A 64 12.21 6.51 7.62
C SER A 64 12.71 7.30 6.41
N VAL A 65 11.85 8.11 5.81
CA VAL A 65 12.14 8.92 4.61
C VAL A 65 12.12 10.40 4.96
N ILE A 66 13.14 11.15 4.53
CA ILE A 66 13.15 12.61 4.60
C ILE A 66 12.73 13.20 3.25
N VAL A 67 11.78 14.13 3.29
CA VAL A 67 11.26 14.87 2.14
C VAL A 67 11.47 16.36 2.36
#